data_AF-A0A7V4HI85-F1
#
_entry.id   AF-A0A7V4HI85-F1
#
_cell.length_a   1.000
_cell.length_b   1.000
_cell.length_c   1.000
_cell.angle_alpha   90.00
_cell.angle_beta   90.00
_cell.angle_gamma   90.00
#
_symmetry.space_group_name_H-M   'P 1'
#
loop_
_entity.id
_entity.type
_entity.pdbx_description
1 polymer ?
#
loop_
_entity_poly.entity_id
_entity_poly.type
_entity_poly.pdbx_seq_one_letter_code
_entity_poly.pdbx_strand_id
1 'polypeptide(L)'
;SLNPPVAVGLLFAAGADANARTPAGFTPLHWAAGRNAVEAMKMLIQAGADVNARSARGITPLHWAAGKNAMEAIKLLIRAGADLTNATASGFMPLHWAVMNKAEQAEILLAFHMVSREFDESPPAADESPPEAALPEQAQAESGAPEETEASAAAGTNAAEPSAQPLQPQSERRFTRILTVPIGFGQTLEFVWLDIGRCWIGKYEVTNGQYRRFRRDHSSGAREGFSLDGDDQPVVMVSWYDAAAYCRWLNENFSDRIPKGFVFRLPTEIEWVLAARCGDNRPYPWGTQWPPPYGNFSDLSARQKLSFWRGISGYDDGFVVSCPVQMSGANEMGIYGLAGNVWEWCDDWFDTKKTYRVRHGGSWDFDDRSSLRIDCRGFDRPQTRDEALGFRVVVGLP
;
A
#
# COMPACT_ATOMS: atom_id res chain seq x y z
N SER A 1 5.82 0.37 31.40
CA SER A 1 6.59 1.44 30.73
C SER A 1 5.68 2.13 29.74
N LEU A 2 5.78 3.46 29.56
CA LEU A 2 5.05 4.12 28.47
C LEU A 2 5.51 3.55 27.12
N ASN A 3 4.57 3.37 26.20
CA ASN A 3 4.87 3.00 24.81
C ASN A 3 5.72 4.12 24.18
N PRO A 4 6.91 3.83 23.58
CA PRO A 4 7.81 4.86 23.04
C PRO A 4 7.13 5.89 22.11
N PRO A 5 6.14 5.52 21.28
CA PRO A 5 5.45 6.48 20.44
C PRO A 5 4.58 7.47 21.23
N VAL A 6 3.88 6.99 22.25
CA VAL A 6 3.04 7.83 23.13
C VAL A 6 3.91 8.83 23.90
N ALA A 7 5.08 8.39 24.38
CA ALA A 7 6.02 9.26 25.06
C ALA A 7 6.58 10.37 24.13
N VAL A 8 6.94 10.02 22.90
CA VAL A 8 7.45 10.99 21.92
C VAL A 8 6.36 11.99 21.51
N GLY A 9 5.12 11.54 21.29
CA GLY A 9 3.99 12.42 20.99
C GLY A 9 3.70 13.41 22.12
N LEU A 10 3.72 12.96 23.37
CA LEU A 10 3.54 13.84 24.54
C LEU A 10 4.68 14.87 24.69
N LEU A 11 5.92 14.48 24.40
CA LEU A 11 7.07 15.39 24.44
C LEU A 11 6.99 16.48 23.37
N PHE A 12 6.55 16.14 22.15
CA PHE A 12 6.35 17.14 21.10
C PHE A 12 5.19 18.07 21.38
N ALA A 13 4.08 17.56 21.92
CA ALA A 13 2.98 18.40 22.39
C ALA A 13 3.41 19.38 23.49
N ALA A 14 4.44 19.02 24.28
CA ALA A 14 5.06 19.87 25.28
C ALA A 14 6.17 20.80 24.73
N GLY A 15 6.41 20.83 23.42
CA GLY A 15 7.37 21.71 22.77
C GLY A 15 8.82 21.19 22.73
N ALA A 16 9.04 19.88 22.85
CA ALA A 16 10.37 19.30 22.71
C ALA A 16 10.95 19.52 21.29
N ASP A 17 12.24 19.85 21.21
CA ASP A 17 12.94 19.99 19.93
C ASP A 17 13.41 18.61 19.41
N ALA A 18 12.94 18.24 18.21
CA ALA A 18 13.32 17.00 17.53
C ALA A 18 14.83 16.90 17.24
N ASN A 19 15.50 18.04 17.17
CA ASN A 19 16.92 18.20 16.88
C ASN A 19 17.76 18.54 18.12
N ALA A 20 17.19 18.44 19.33
CA ALA A 20 17.92 18.70 20.56
C ALA A 20 19.22 17.89 20.62
N ARG A 21 20.34 18.55 20.93
CA ARG A 21 21.67 17.91 20.92
C ARG A 21 22.21 17.73 22.33
N THR A 22 22.73 16.54 22.61
CA THR A 22 23.62 16.31 23.77
C THR A 22 24.94 17.08 23.59
N PRO A 23 25.78 17.26 24.63
CA PRO A 23 27.11 17.87 24.49
C PRO A 23 28.02 17.17 23.48
N ALA A 24 27.82 15.86 23.26
CA ALA A 24 28.54 15.09 22.25
C ALA A 24 27.93 15.23 20.83
N GLY A 25 26.87 16.01 20.66
CA GLY A 25 26.19 16.26 19.39
C GLY A 25 25.17 15.21 18.97
N PHE A 26 24.85 14.22 19.82
CA PHE A 26 23.81 13.23 19.49
C PHE A 26 22.41 13.82 19.65
N THR A 27 21.53 13.50 18.69
CA THR A 27 20.10 13.86 18.66
C THR A 27 19.22 12.68 19.07
N PRO A 28 17.92 12.89 19.39
CA PRO A 28 16.97 11.80 19.60
C PRO A 28 16.98 10.75 18.49
N LEU A 29 17.14 11.18 17.23
CA LEU A 29 17.16 10.28 16.07
C LEU A 29 18.34 9.30 16.10
N HIS A 30 19.50 9.68 16.62
CA HIS A 30 20.63 8.76 16.81
C HIS A 30 20.28 7.60 17.73
N TRP A 31 19.66 7.93 18.87
CA TRP A 31 19.30 6.95 19.89
C TRP A 31 18.18 6.03 19.43
N ALA A 32 17.19 6.57 18.73
CA ALA A 32 16.09 5.80 18.15
C ALA A 32 16.61 4.85 17.06
N ALA A 33 17.52 5.33 16.19
CA ALA A 33 18.15 4.54 15.14
C ALA A 33 18.93 3.34 15.68
N GLY A 34 19.82 3.53 16.66
CA GLY A 34 20.58 2.43 17.25
C GLY A 34 19.75 1.45 18.09
N ARG A 35 18.51 1.81 18.45
CA ARG A 35 17.56 0.91 19.14
C ARG A 35 16.55 0.27 18.21
N ASN A 36 16.62 0.54 16.90
CA ASN A 36 15.61 0.12 15.93
C ASN A 36 14.18 0.56 16.30
N ALA A 37 14.03 1.72 16.94
CA ALA A 37 12.75 2.25 17.41
C ALA A 37 12.01 2.98 16.27
N VAL A 38 11.59 2.24 15.25
CA VAL A 38 11.10 2.75 13.96
C VAL A 38 9.97 3.76 14.11
N GLU A 39 8.96 3.47 14.95
CA GLU A 39 7.82 4.39 15.13
C GLU A 39 8.23 5.70 15.79
N ALA A 40 9.18 5.68 16.72
CA ALA A 40 9.75 6.90 17.27
C ALA A 40 10.55 7.67 16.21
N MET A 41 11.33 6.98 15.36
CA MET A 41 12.07 7.62 14.28
C MET A 41 11.15 8.30 13.26
N LYS A 42 10.05 7.64 12.87
CA LYS A 42 9.05 8.23 11.95
C LYS A 42 8.52 9.55 12.48
N MET A 43 8.11 9.60 13.74
CA MET A 43 7.61 10.83 14.34
C MET A 43 8.69 11.91 14.50
N LEU A 44 9.91 11.52 14.86
CA LEU A 44 11.04 12.46 14.92
C LEU A 44 11.30 13.09 13.53
N ILE A 45 11.32 12.29 12.47
CA ILE A 45 11.54 12.76 11.08
C ILE A 45 10.37 13.63 10.62
N GLN A 46 9.12 13.25 10.90
CA GLN A 46 7.94 14.06 10.62
C GLN A 46 7.95 15.41 11.36
N ALA A 47 8.51 15.43 12.57
CA ALA A 47 8.74 16.65 13.33
C ALA A 47 10.00 17.44 12.88
N GLY A 48 10.60 17.10 11.73
CA GLY A 48 11.72 17.83 11.15
C GLY A 48 13.09 17.46 11.71
N ALA A 49 13.26 16.26 12.28
CA ALA A 49 14.59 15.79 12.68
C ALA A 49 15.54 15.68 11.48
N ASP A 50 16.73 16.22 11.62
CA ASP A 50 17.81 16.13 10.63
C ASP A 50 18.31 14.68 10.54
N VAL A 51 17.95 14.03 9.46
CA VAL A 51 18.31 12.63 9.12
C VAL A 51 19.83 12.46 9.01
N ASN A 52 20.53 13.51 8.62
CA ASN A 52 21.98 13.54 8.43
C ASN A 52 22.72 14.22 9.60
N ALA A 53 22.04 14.43 10.74
CA ALA A 53 22.63 15.08 11.90
C ALA A 53 23.97 14.44 12.29
N ARG A 54 25.00 15.29 12.42
CA ARG A 54 26.36 14.84 12.78
C ARG A 54 26.65 15.15 14.25
N SER A 55 27.05 14.14 14.99
CA SER A 55 27.67 14.31 16.31
C SER A 55 29.03 15.00 16.21
N ALA A 56 29.63 15.36 17.35
CA ALA A 56 30.96 15.97 17.41
C ALA A 56 32.07 15.10 16.77
N ARG A 57 31.86 13.78 16.66
CA ARG A 57 32.78 12.85 15.98
C ARG A 57 32.37 12.53 14.54
N GLY A 58 31.41 13.25 13.97
CA GLY A 58 30.89 12.99 12.62
C GLY A 58 30.02 11.74 12.51
N ILE A 59 29.65 11.11 13.62
CA ILE A 59 28.74 9.96 13.64
C ILE A 59 27.32 10.47 13.34
N THR A 60 26.62 9.80 12.42
CA THR A 60 25.22 10.06 12.04
C THR A 60 24.27 8.98 12.60
N PRO A 61 22.94 9.18 12.56
CA PRO A 61 21.99 8.12 12.93
C PRO A 61 22.19 6.82 12.15
N LEU A 62 22.58 6.91 10.88
CA LEU A 62 22.82 5.75 10.03
C LEU A 62 24.00 4.90 10.50
N HIS A 63 25.06 5.51 11.05
CA HIS A 63 26.18 4.76 11.66
C HIS A 63 25.71 3.91 12.84
N TRP A 64 24.86 4.46 13.70
CA TRP A 64 24.30 3.73 14.84
C TRP A 64 23.41 2.58 14.39
N ALA A 65 22.53 2.82 13.42
CA ALA A 65 21.68 1.77 12.87
C ALA A 65 22.52 0.65 12.22
N ALA A 66 23.54 1.02 11.43
CA ALA A 66 24.46 0.10 10.78
C ALA A 66 25.23 -0.77 11.77
N GLY A 67 25.89 -0.16 12.77
CA GLY A 67 26.65 -0.89 13.78
C GLY A 67 25.79 -1.76 14.73
N LYS A 68 24.47 -1.55 14.75
CA LYS A 68 23.52 -2.34 15.55
C LYS A 68 22.72 -3.34 14.73
N ASN A 69 22.99 -3.47 13.43
CA ASN A 69 22.22 -4.31 12.50
C ASN A 69 20.71 -3.99 12.53
N ALA A 70 20.35 -2.73 12.75
CA ALA A 70 18.97 -2.26 12.91
C ALA A 70 18.32 -2.04 11.54
N MET A 71 17.93 -3.14 10.88
CA MET A 71 17.52 -3.12 9.47
C MET A 71 16.39 -2.15 9.14
N GLU A 72 15.36 -2.11 9.97
CA GLU A 72 14.20 -1.24 9.71
C GLU A 72 14.57 0.25 9.90
N ALA A 73 15.43 0.56 10.86
CA ALA A 73 16.02 1.89 11.02
C ALA A 73 16.93 2.29 9.84
N ILE A 74 17.79 1.39 9.36
CA ILE A 74 18.66 1.64 8.18
C ILE A 74 17.81 1.96 6.97
N LYS A 75 16.83 1.09 6.68
CA LYS A 75 15.89 1.26 5.57
C LYS A 75 15.10 2.57 5.67
N LEU A 76 14.64 2.96 6.86
CA LEU A 76 13.94 4.23 7.08
C LEU A 76 14.84 5.44 6.81
N LEU A 77 16.07 5.42 7.34
CA LEU A 77 17.02 6.51 7.18
C LEU A 77 17.42 6.71 5.72
N ILE A 78 17.68 5.64 4.97
CA ILE A 78 17.99 5.72 3.53
C ILE A 78 16.84 6.39 2.76
N ARG A 79 15.59 5.99 3.01
CA ARG A 79 14.41 6.59 2.38
C ARG A 79 14.23 8.05 2.75
N ALA A 80 14.53 8.40 3.99
CA ALA A 80 14.48 9.78 4.48
C ALA A 80 15.67 10.64 3.98
N GLY A 81 16.47 10.15 3.02
CA GLY A 81 17.56 10.91 2.41
C GLY A 81 18.87 10.86 3.18
N ALA A 82 19.12 9.82 3.98
CA ALA A 82 20.41 9.64 4.63
C ALA A 82 21.53 9.50 3.59
N ASP A 83 22.59 10.28 3.77
CA ASP A 83 23.80 10.19 2.98
C ASP A 83 24.68 9.04 3.51
N LEU A 84 24.79 8.01 2.67
CA LEU A 84 25.55 6.78 2.89
C LEU A 84 27.07 7.02 2.95
N THR A 85 27.54 8.15 2.42
CA THR A 85 28.97 8.48 2.28
C THR A 85 29.50 9.34 3.43
N ASN A 86 28.62 9.78 4.34
CA ASN A 86 29.00 10.57 5.51
C ASN A 86 30.05 9.81 6.34
N ALA A 87 31.29 10.30 6.35
CA ALA A 87 32.37 9.73 7.15
C ALA A 87 32.45 10.36 8.54
N THR A 88 32.76 9.55 9.55
CA THR A 88 33.18 10.04 10.87
C THR A 88 34.46 10.87 10.79
N ALA A 89 34.82 11.57 11.87
CA ALA A 89 36.09 12.29 11.98
C ALA A 89 37.33 11.39 11.76
N SER A 90 37.19 10.07 11.94
CA SER A 90 38.21 9.06 11.68
C SER A 90 38.10 8.40 10.29
N GLY A 91 37.25 8.91 9.41
CA GLY A 91 37.11 8.42 8.03
C GLY A 91 36.19 7.21 7.85
N PHE A 92 35.50 6.74 8.89
CA PHE A 92 34.62 5.57 8.77
C PHE A 92 33.23 5.97 8.31
N MET A 93 32.80 5.43 7.16
CA MET A 93 31.40 5.44 6.69
C MET A 93 30.50 4.45 7.47
N PRO A 94 29.16 4.56 7.36
CA PRO A 94 28.22 3.61 7.97
C PRO A 94 28.48 2.15 7.59
N LEU A 95 28.88 1.88 6.34
CA LEU A 95 29.25 0.51 5.90
C LEU A 95 30.41 -0.06 6.71
N HIS A 96 31.46 0.75 6.98
CA HIS A 96 32.57 0.31 7.82
C HIS A 96 32.11 -0.02 9.25
N TRP A 97 31.15 0.73 9.79
CA TRP A 97 30.57 0.45 11.09
C TRP A 97 29.79 -0.87 11.11
N ALA A 98 29.06 -1.20 10.04
CA ALA A 98 28.40 -2.50 9.91
C ALA A 98 29.42 -3.64 9.94
N VAL A 99 30.48 -3.54 9.12
CA VAL A 99 31.56 -4.55 9.04
C VAL A 99 32.29 -4.73 10.38
N MET A 100 32.72 -3.63 11.01
CA MET A 100 33.44 -3.69 12.30
C MET A 100 32.61 -4.32 13.43
N ASN A 101 31.28 -4.20 13.37
CA ASN A 101 30.36 -4.77 14.36
C ASN A 101 29.75 -6.12 13.91
N LYS A 102 30.20 -6.70 12.79
CA LYS A 102 29.67 -7.96 12.23
C LYS A 102 28.16 -7.92 11.96
N ALA A 103 27.65 -6.78 11.50
CA ALA A 103 26.25 -6.57 11.15
C ALA A 103 25.99 -6.99 9.69
N GLU A 104 25.89 -8.30 9.46
CA GLU A 104 25.87 -8.93 8.13
C GLU A 104 24.76 -8.40 7.20
N GLN A 105 23.54 -8.20 7.72
CA GLN A 105 22.42 -7.72 6.90
C GLN A 105 22.56 -6.23 6.56
N ALA A 106 23.05 -5.43 7.52
CA ALA A 106 23.33 -4.01 7.31
C ALA A 106 24.46 -3.82 6.28
N GLU A 107 25.50 -4.66 6.34
CA GLU A 107 26.61 -4.66 5.39
C GLU A 107 26.10 -4.85 3.95
N ILE A 108 25.34 -5.93 3.71
CA ILE A 108 24.81 -6.25 2.38
C ILE A 108 23.93 -5.12 1.85
N LEU A 109 23.02 -4.61 2.67
CA LEU A 109 22.09 -3.56 2.27
C LEU A 109 22.82 -2.25 1.93
N LEU A 110 23.77 -1.83 2.77
CA LEU A 110 24.53 -0.60 2.55
C LEU A 110 25.45 -0.71 1.33
N ALA A 111 26.14 -1.85 1.16
CA ALA A 111 26.98 -2.09 -0.01
C ALA A 111 26.17 -2.04 -1.31
N PHE A 112 24.98 -2.66 -1.33
CA PHE A 112 24.08 -2.64 -2.49
C PHE A 112 23.65 -1.22 -2.88
N HIS A 113 23.25 -0.40 -1.90
CA HIS A 113 22.82 0.98 -2.17
C HIS A 113 23.98 1.90 -2.60
N MET A 114 25.20 1.67 -2.12
CA MET A 114 26.37 2.45 -2.55
C MET A 114 26.77 2.12 -4.00
N VAL A 115 26.78 0.85 -4.38
CA VAL A 115 27.09 0.42 -5.76
C VAL A 115 26.01 0.88 -6.75
N SER A 116 24.73 0.90 -6.34
CA SER A 116 23.64 1.31 -7.22
C SER A 116 23.64 2.81 -7.55
N ARG A 117 24.31 3.65 -6.74
CA ARG A 117 24.41 5.11 -6.97
C ARG A 117 25.47 5.52 -7.99
N GLU A 118 26.48 4.68 -8.24
CA GLU A 118 27.56 4.99 -9.21
C GLU A 118 27.11 4.90 -10.68
N PHE A 119 25.91 4.39 -10.97
CA PHE A 119 25.36 4.26 -12.32
C PHE A 119 24.37 5.37 -12.72
N ASP A 120 24.09 6.33 -11.83
CA ASP A 120 23.03 7.35 -12.01
C ASP A 120 23.56 8.74 -12.44
N GLU A 121 24.88 8.90 -12.65
CA GLU A 121 25.45 10.15 -13.20
C GLU A 121 25.36 10.18 -14.74
N SER A 122 24.18 10.48 -15.27
CA SER A 122 24.03 11.03 -16.64
C SER A 122 23.95 12.57 -16.60
N PRO A 123 24.55 13.29 -17.56
CA PRO A 123 24.71 14.75 -17.47
C PRO A 123 23.38 15.50 -17.62
N PRO A 124 23.23 16.70 -17.03
CA PRO A 124 21.95 17.39 -16.94
C PRO A 124 21.48 17.87 -18.32
N ALA A 125 20.24 17.54 -18.67
CA ALA A 125 19.56 18.09 -19.84
C ALA A 125 19.30 19.59 -19.63
N ALA A 126 19.58 20.35 -20.69
CA ALA A 126 19.54 21.80 -20.71
C ALA A 126 18.14 22.38 -20.46
N ASP A 127 18.17 23.51 -19.76
CA ASP A 127 17.19 24.58 -19.62
C ASP A 127 16.40 24.86 -20.92
N GLU A 128 15.06 24.86 -20.83
CA GLU A 128 14.16 25.71 -21.62
C GLU A 128 12.73 25.65 -21.04
N SER A 129 12.39 26.62 -20.20
CA SER A 129 11.01 27.15 -20.04
C SER A 129 10.85 28.36 -21.02
N PRO A 130 9.68 29.01 -21.29
CA PRO A 130 8.34 29.02 -20.64
C PRO A 130 7.19 29.19 -21.72
N PRO A 131 6.01 29.86 -21.54
CA PRO A 131 5.32 30.43 -20.36
C PRO A 131 3.80 30.14 -20.20
N GLU A 132 3.31 30.53 -19.02
CA GLU A 132 1.92 30.66 -18.57
C GLU A 132 1.00 31.49 -19.49
N ALA A 133 -0.29 31.12 -19.54
CA ALA A 133 -1.35 31.98 -20.02
C ALA A 133 -2.54 31.98 -19.04
N ALA A 134 -2.97 33.19 -18.71
CA ALA A 134 -3.92 33.58 -17.69
C ALA A 134 -5.38 33.12 -17.95
N LEU A 135 -6.09 32.85 -16.85
CA LEU A 135 -7.55 32.79 -16.78
C LEU A 135 -8.13 34.20 -16.53
N PRO A 136 -9.31 34.54 -17.07
CA PRO A 136 -10.16 35.58 -16.54
C PRO A 136 -11.40 35.02 -15.82
N GLU A 137 -11.92 35.90 -14.98
CA GLU A 137 -12.93 35.75 -13.93
C GLU A 137 -14.36 36.08 -14.43
N GLN A 138 -15.37 35.76 -13.61
CA GLN A 138 -16.81 36.14 -13.66
C GLN A 138 -17.71 35.27 -14.58
N ALA A 139 -19.00 34.99 -14.31
CA ALA A 139 -20.00 35.63 -13.46
C ALA A 139 -21.08 34.63 -12.95
N GLN A 140 -21.82 35.06 -11.93
CA GLN A 140 -23.00 34.44 -11.30
C GLN A 140 -24.21 34.29 -12.25
N ALA A 141 -25.05 33.26 -12.02
CA ALA A 141 -26.51 33.36 -12.12
C ALA A 141 -27.20 32.18 -11.41
N GLU A 142 -28.19 32.52 -10.60
CA GLU A 142 -29.05 31.67 -9.77
C GLU A 142 -30.14 30.92 -10.56
N SER A 143 -30.59 29.80 -10.01
CA SER A 143 -31.98 29.31 -9.90
C SER A 143 -31.90 27.81 -9.55
N GLY A 144 -32.60 27.25 -8.57
CA GLY A 144 -33.85 27.62 -7.93
C GLY A 144 -34.72 26.36 -7.95
N ALA A 145 -34.83 25.63 -6.83
CA ALA A 145 -35.85 24.59 -6.57
C ALA A 145 -35.72 24.07 -5.12
N PRO A 146 -36.81 23.58 -4.51
CA PRO A 146 -37.26 24.06 -3.20
C PRO A 146 -36.98 23.13 -2.01
N GLU A 147 -37.15 23.74 -0.83
CA GLU A 147 -37.36 23.10 0.47
C GLU A 147 -38.51 22.09 0.44
N GLU A 148 -38.38 21.00 1.19
CA GLU A 148 -39.45 20.52 2.06
C GLU A 148 -38.90 19.71 3.24
N THR A 149 -39.67 19.77 4.31
CA THR A 149 -39.31 19.75 5.73
C THR A 149 -39.27 18.37 6.39
N GLU A 150 -38.46 18.32 7.45
CA GLU A 150 -38.61 17.61 8.73
C GLU A 150 -39.48 16.33 8.84
N ALA A 151 -38.89 15.28 9.43
CA ALA A 151 -39.51 14.63 10.58
C ALA A 151 -38.47 13.92 11.46
N SER A 152 -38.36 14.37 12.70
CA SER A 152 -37.67 13.68 13.78
C SER A 152 -38.44 12.43 14.20
N ALA A 153 -37.72 11.36 14.56
CA ALA A 153 -38.23 10.39 15.52
C ALA A 153 -37.05 9.83 16.33
N ALA A 154 -36.97 10.29 17.57
CA ALA A 154 -36.17 9.66 18.61
C ALA A 154 -36.89 8.39 19.10
N ALA A 155 -36.17 7.27 19.16
CA ALA A 155 -36.51 6.15 20.01
C ALA A 155 -35.21 5.49 20.45
N GLY A 156 -34.83 5.74 21.70
CA GLY A 156 -33.71 5.05 22.34
C GLY A 156 -34.07 3.59 22.62
N THR A 157 -33.10 2.70 22.42
CA THR A 157 -32.96 1.48 23.20
C THR A 157 -31.48 1.20 23.40
N ASN A 158 -31.07 1.16 24.67
CA ASN A 158 -29.77 0.66 25.10
C ASN A 158 -29.63 -0.80 24.66
N ALA A 159 -28.69 -1.08 23.76
CA ALA A 159 -28.17 -2.41 23.51
C ALA A 159 -26.65 -2.31 23.51
N ALA A 160 -26.02 -3.13 24.35
CA ALA A 160 -24.59 -3.13 24.62
C ALA A 160 -23.75 -3.25 23.33
N GLU A 161 -22.67 -2.46 23.29
CA GLU A 161 -21.64 -2.50 22.26
C GLU A 161 -21.01 -3.89 22.15
N PRO A 162 -21.01 -4.55 20.98
CA PRO A 162 -20.14 -5.69 20.76
C PRO A 162 -18.75 -5.15 20.41
N SER A 163 -17.85 -5.22 21.39
CA SER A 163 -16.41 -5.08 21.19
C SER A 163 -15.96 -5.96 20.01
N ALA A 164 -15.40 -5.36 18.97
CA ALA A 164 -14.77 -6.08 17.87
C ALA A 164 -13.59 -6.90 18.42
N GLN A 165 -13.82 -8.19 18.66
CA GLN A 165 -12.75 -9.14 18.90
C GLN A 165 -12.16 -9.56 17.55
N PRO A 166 -10.85 -9.76 17.43
CA PRO A 166 -10.27 -10.36 16.24
C PRO A 166 -10.85 -11.77 16.07
N LEU A 167 -11.66 -11.94 15.03
CA LEU A 167 -12.28 -13.22 14.70
C LEU A 167 -11.18 -14.20 14.27
N GLN A 168 -11.09 -15.31 15.01
CA GLN A 168 -10.33 -16.48 14.60
C GLN A 168 -10.87 -17.00 13.25
N PRO A 169 -10.01 -17.50 12.35
CA PRO A 169 -10.44 -17.98 11.04
C PRO A 169 -11.50 -19.07 11.20
N GLN A 170 -12.71 -18.80 10.70
CA GLN A 170 -13.79 -19.77 10.65
C GLN A 170 -13.42 -20.90 9.68
N SER A 171 -13.80 -22.12 10.06
CA SER A 171 -13.41 -23.40 9.47
C SER A 171 -13.19 -23.39 7.95
N GLU A 172 -11.93 -23.56 7.54
CA GLU A 172 -11.54 -23.91 6.18
C GLU A 172 -12.28 -25.19 5.75
N ARG A 173 -13.27 -25.09 4.87
CA ARG A 173 -13.79 -26.25 4.13
C ARG A 173 -13.52 -26.11 2.65
N ARG A 174 -12.87 -27.17 2.15
CA ARG A 174 -12.58 -27.61 0.76
C ARG A 174 -11.34 -27.03 0.09
N PHE A 175 -10.24 -27.75 0.29
CA PHE A 175 -9.18 -28.07 -0.70
C PHE A 175 -9.00 -27.05 -1.83
N THR A 176 -8.74 -25.80 -1.51
CA THR A 176 -8.32 -24.83 -2.53
C THR A 176 -6.90 -25.18 -2.93
N ARG A 177 -6.72 -25.59 -4.19
CA ARG A 177 -5.39 -25.82 -4.73
C ARG A 177 -4.72 -24.46 -4.83
N ILE A 178 -3.50 -24.36 -4.29
CA ILE A 178 -2.67 -23.17 -4.37
C ILE A 178 -1.52 -23.41 -5.35
N LEU A 179 -1.32 -22.45 -6.24
CA LEU A 179 -0.13 -22.35 -7.08
C LEU A 179 0.71 -21.19 -6.54
N THR A 180 1.97 -21.46 -6.21
CA THR A 180 2.92 -20.45 -5.76
C THR A 180 3.99 -20.27 -6.83
N VAL A 181 4.14 -19.05 -7.33
CA VAL A 181 5.15 -18.67 -8.32
C VAL A 181 6.13 -17.69 -7.67
N PRO A 182 7.34 -18.13 -7.29
CA PRO A 182 8.40 -17.20 -6.90
C PRO A 182 8.72 -16.26 -8.06
N ILE A 183 8.90 -14.97 -7.79
CA ILE A 183 9.32 -13.96 -8.80
C ILE A 183 10.65 -13.28 -8.44
N GLY A 184 11.39 -13.86 -7.48
CA GLY A 184 12.72 -13.42 -7.06
C GLY A 184 12.71 -12.43 -5.89
N PHE A 185 13.87 -12.25 -5.24
CA PHE A 185 14.06 -11.33 -4.11
C PHE A 185 13.05 -11.50 -2.96
N GLY A 186 12.68 -12.75 -2.65
CA GLY A 186 11.73 -13.07 -1.59
C GLY A 186 10.26 -12.79 -1.94
N GLN A 187 9.95 -12.35 -3.17
CA GLN A 187 8.58 -12.11 -3.62
C GLN A 187 7.98 -13.36 -4.30
N THR A 188 6.71 -13.62 -4.00
CA THR A 188 5.93 -14.74 -4.55
C THR A 188 4.54 -14.26 -4.96
N LEU A 189 4.04 -14.78 -6.08
CA LEU A 189 2.63 -14.71 -6.45
C LEU A 189 1.94 -16.01 -6.01
N GLU A 190 0.83 -15.88 -5.28
CA GLU A 190 -0.02 -17.01 -4.90
C GLU A 190 -1.32 -16.95 -5.68
N PHE A 191 -1.78 -18.11 -6.15
CA PHE A 191 -3.01 -18.24 -6.91
C PHE A 191 -3.90 -19.36 -6.38
N VAL A 192 -5.20 -19.16 -6.46
CA VAL A 192 -6.25 -20.10 -6.08
C VAL A 192 -6.88 -20.69 -7.33
N TRP A 193 -7.02 -22.02 -7.41
CA TRP A 193 -7.66 -22.69 -8.53
C TRP A 193 -9.18 -22.47 -8.54
N LEU A 194 -9.73 -22.06 -9.68
CA LEU A 194 -11.16 -21.96 -9.95
C LEU A 194 -11.60 -23.09 -10.88
N ASP A 195 -12.40 -24.03 -10.38
CA ASP A 195 -12.83 -25.20 -11.18
C ASP A 195 -13.68 -24.82 -12.40
N ILE A 196 -14.62 -23.87 -12.24
CA ILE A 196 -15.54 -23.45 -13.30
C ILE A 196 -14.78 -22.66 -14.38
N GLY A 197 -13.91 -21.73 -13.97
CA GLY A 197 -13.09 -20.92 -14.88
C GLY A 197 -11.89 -21.67 -15.47
N ARG A 198 -11.51 -22.81 -14.87
CA ARG A 198 -10.31 -23.60 -15.22
C ARG A 198 -9.05 -22.74 -15.28
N CYS A 199 -8.91 -21.84 -14.33
CA CYS A 199 -7.78 -20.93 -14.22
C CYS A 199 -7.36 -20.79 -12.75
N TRP A 200 -6.15 -20.29 -12.55
CA TRP A 200 -5.68 -19.89 -11.23
C TRP A 200 -5.82 -18.38 -11.10
N ILE A 201 -6.61 -17.90 -10.15
CA ILE A 201 -6.75 -16.46 -9.89
C ILE A 201 -5.83 -16.02 -8.76
N GLY A 202 -5.24 -14.84 -8.88
CA GLY A 202 -4.39 -14.25 -7.85
C GLY A 202 -5.12 -14.22 -6.52
N LYS A 203 -4.49 -14.78 -5.49
CA LYS A 203 -5.01 -14.81 -4.12
C LYS A 203 -5.13 -13.42 -3.52
N TYR A 204 -4.27 -12.50 -3.97
CA TYR A 204 -4.17 -11.11 -3.55
C TYR A 204 -4.18 -10.20 -4.78
N GLU A 205 -4.45 -8.91 -4.60
CA GLU A 205 -4.03 -7.88 -5.56
C GLU A 205 -2.50 -7.94 -5.76
N VAL A 206 -2.02 -7.50 -6.93
CA VAL A 206 -0.57 -7.36 -7.13
C VAL A 206 -0.06 -6.29 -6.19
N THR A 207 1.00 -6.58 -5.44
CA THR A 207 1.55 -5.64 -4.46
C THR A 207 2.59 -4.70 -5.07
N ASN A 208 2.90 -3.59 -4.39
CA ASN A 208 3.98 -2.71 -4.82
C ASN A 208 5.34 -3.43 -4.91
N GLY A 209 5.65 -4.32 -3.96
CA GLY A 209 6.90 -5.07 -3.95
C GLY A 209 7.02 -6.02 -5.14
N GLN A 210 5.90 -6.64 -5.53
CA GLN A 210 5.82 -7.48 -6.73
C GLN A 210 5.95 -6.64 -8.01
N TYR A 211 5.21 -5.54 -8.12
CA TYR A 211 5.23 -4.69 -9.30
C TYR A 211 6.59 -4.01 -9.52
N ARG A 212 7.30 -3.63 -8.46
CA ARG A 212 8.65 -3.06 -8.54
C ARG A 212 9.70 -4.04 -9.07
N ARG A 213 9.38 -5.34 -9.17
CA ARG A 213 10.22 -6.29 -9.91
C ARG A 213 10.24 -6.03 -11.41
N PHE A 214 9.11 -5.55 -11.94
CA PHE A 214 8.95 -5.13 -13.32
C PHE A 214 9.37 -3.67 -13.53
N ARG A 215 8.94 -2.75 -12.67
CA ARG A 215 9.32 -1.32 -12.72
C ARG A 215 9.82 -0.83 -11.38
N ARG A 216 11.15 -0.82 -11.22
CA ARG A 216 11.83 -0.51 -9.95
C ARG A 216 11.45 0.85 -9.38
N ASP A 217 11.27 1.84 -10.24
CA ASP A 217 11.03 3.23 -9.83
C ASP A 217 9.53 3.54 -9.65
N HIS A 218 8.66 2.53 -9.69
CA HIS A 218 7.22 2.73 -9.50
C HIS A 218 6.91 3.23 -8.08
N SER A 219 6.06 4.26 -8.01
CA SER A 219 5.53 4.80 -6.78
C SER A 219 4.01 4.89 -6.86
N SER A 220 3.34 4.27 -5.89
CA SER A 220 1.88 4.36 -5.71
C SER A 220 1.44 5.58 -4.91
N GLY A 221 2.32 6.60 -4.75
CA GLY A 221 2.01 7.83 -4.02
C GLY A 221 1.93 7.64 -2.50
N ALA A 222 1.19 8.53 -1.83
CA ALA A 222 1.02 8.51 -0.38
C ALA A 222 0.21 7.27 0.06
N ARG A 223 0.75 6.55 1.05
CA ARG A 223 0.18 5.30 1.59
C ARG A 223 0.28 5.33 3.11
N GLU A 224 -0.65 4.69 3.81
CA GLU A 224 -0.54 4.52 5.25
C GLU A 224 0.58 3.53 5.58
N GLY A 225 1.55 3.98 6.38
CA GLY A 225 2.78 3.24 6.64
C GLY A 225 2.57 2.05 7.58
N PHE A 226 2.70 0.84 7.02
CA PHE A 226 2.91 -0.40 7.79
C PHE A 226 4.16 -1.17 7.29
N SER A 227 4.42 -1.16 5.98
CA SER A 227 5.72 -1.50 5.38
C SER A 227 6.38 -0.27 4.80
N LEU A 228 7.71 -0.18 4.88
CA LEU A 228 8.44 1.05 4.59
C LEU A 228 8.33 1.59 3.14
N ASP A 229 7.79 0.80 2.19
CA ASP A 229 7.48 1.21 0.81
C ASP A 229 6.04 0.87 0.37
N GLY A 230 5.18 0.46 1.31
CA GLY A 230 3.88 -0.13 0.98
C GLY A 230 4.01 -1.40 0.14
N ASP A 231 5.12 -2.14 0.25
CA ASP A 231 5.45 -3.32 -0.57
C ASP A 231 4.40 -4.43 -0.50
N ASP A 232 3.66 -4.49 0.61
CA ASP A 232 2.57 -5.42 0.91
C ASP A 232 1.18 -4.85 0.60
N GLN A 233 1.09 -3.57 0.26
CA GLN A 233 -0.15 -2.93 -0.22
C GLN A 233 -0.33 -3.14 -1.71
N PRO A 234 -1.58 -3.09 -2.21
CA PRO A 234 -1.84 -3.16 -3.64
C PRO A 234 -1.07 -2.07 -4.40
N VAL A 235 -0.55 -2.45 -5.56
CA VAL A 235 -0.02 -1.48 -6.52
C VAL A 235 -1.18 -0.70 -7.14
N VAL A 236 -1.04 0.61 -7.19
CA VAL A 236 -1.99 1.52 -7.84
C VAL A 236 -1.24 2.60 -8.60
N MET A 237 -1.92 3.62 -9.12
CA MET A 237 -1.35 4.53 -10.13
C MET A 237 -0.84 3.77 -11.36
N VAL A 238 -1.49 2.63 -11.66
CA VAL A 238 -1.18 1.77 -12.80
C VAL A 238 -2.37 1.75 -13.75
N SER A 239 -2.08 2.02 -15.02
CA SER A 239 -3.11 1.94 -16.06
C SER A 239 -3.38 0.49 -16.45
N TRP A 240 -4.46 0.26 -17.18
CA TRP A 240 -4.73 -1.06 -17.76
C TRP A 240 -3.55 -1.53 -18.63
N TYR A 241 -2.92 -0.62 -19.38
CA TYR A 241 -1.73 -0.95 -20.20
C TYR A 241 -0.51 -1.35 -19.36
N ASP A 242 -0.32 -0.72 -18.21
CA ASP A 242 0.77 -1.05 -17.28
C ASP A 242 0.55 -2.43 -16.66
N ALA A 243 -0.69 -2.73 -16.24
CA ALA A 243 -1.07 -4.04 -15.72
C ALA A 243 -0.92 -5.16 -16.78
N ALA A 244 -1.34 -4.90 -18.02
CA ALA A 244 -1.12 -5.81 -19.13
C ALA A 244 0.36 -5.99 -19.47
N ALA A 245 1.18 -4.94 -19.34
CA ALA A 245 2.63 -5.02 -19.52
C ALA A 245 3.31 -5.85 -18.42
N TYR A 246 2.85 -5.72 -17.18
CA TYR A 246 3.31 -6.58 -16.08
C TYR A 246 3.00 -8.06 -16.36
N CYS A 247 1.81 -8.38 -16.86
CA CYS A 247 1.47 -9.76 -17.24
C CYS A 247 2.36 -10.29 -18.37
N ARG A 248 2.68 -9.47 -19.39
CA ARG A 248 3.63 -9.84 -20.45
C ARG A 248 5.02 -10.12 -19.90
N TRP A 249 5.51 -9.24 -19.02
CA TRP A 249 6.78 -9.44 -18.33
C TRP A 249 6.79 -10.74 -17.52
N LEU A 250 5.69 -11.09 -16.83
CA LEU A 250 5.59 -12.36 -16.12
C LEU A 250 5.71 -13.56 -17.06
N ASN A 251 5.05 -13.52 -18.23
CA ASN A 251 5.16 -14.59 -19.23
C ASN A 251 6.57 -14.75 -19.79
N GLU A 252 7.25 -13.64 -20.04
CA GLU A 252 8.63 -13.64 -20.56
C GLU A 252 9.63 -14.24 -19.55
N ASN A 253 9.40 -14.05 -18.24
CA ASN A 253 10.39 -14.35 -17.21
C ASN A 253 10.06 -15.57 -16.33
N PHE A 254 8.79 -15.99 -16.27
CA PHE A 254 8.33 -17.00 -15.32
C PHE A 254 7.32 -18.00 -15.91
N SER A 255 7.15 -18.08 -17.23
CA SER A 255 6.24 -19.03 -17.88
C SER A 255 6.63 -20.51 -17.67
N ASP A 256 7.90 -20.77 -17.34
CA ASP A 256 8.41 -22.09 -16.94
C ASP A 256 7.85 -22.57 -15.58
N ARG A 257 7.27 -21.65 -14.79
CA ARG A 257 6.78 -21.92 -13.42
C ARG A 257 5.28 -22.16 -13.34
N ILE A 258 4.58 -22.16 -14.48
CA ILE A 258 3.13 -22.34 -14.57
C ILE A 258 2.77 -23.56 -15.43
N PRO A 259 1.53 -24.09 -15.34
CA PRO A 259 1.12 -25.24 -16.15
C PRO A 259 1.31 -24.99 -17.66
N LYS A 260 1.75 -26.03 -18.39
CA LYS A 260 1.99 -25.95 -19.83
C LYS A 260 0.74 -25.45 -20.58
N GLY A 261 0.92 -24.44 -21.42
CA GLY A 261 -0.14 -23.84 -22.22
C GLY A 261 -0.94 -22.74 -21.50
N PHE A 262 -0.65 -22.49 -20.23
CA PHE A 262 -1.21 -21.36 -19.49
C PHE A 262 -0.30 -20.13 -19.63
N VAL A 263 -0.88 -18.95 -19.42
CA VAL A 263 -0.20 -17.65 -19.45
C VAL A 263 -0.69 -16.79 -18.29
N PHE A 264 0.16 -15.85 -17.85
CA PHE A 264 -0.23 -14.76 -16.97
C PHE A 264 -1.02 -13.71 -17.77
N ARG A 265 -2.18 -13.30 -17.28
CA ARG A 265 -3.00 -12.23 -17.86
C ARG A 265 -3.86 -11.56 -16.80
N LEU A 266 -4.53 -10.47 -17.17
CA LEU A 266 -5.60 -9.92 -16.35
C LEU A 266 -6.79 -10.90 -16.31
N PRO A 267 -7.56 -10.94 -15.21
CA PRO A 267 -8.80 -11.69 -15.17
C PRO A 267 -9.79 -11.16 -16.20
N THR A 268 -10.55 -12.06 -16.81
CA THR A 268 -11.83 -11.65 -17.41
C THR A 268 -12.80 -11.26 -16.30
N GLU A 269 -13.79 -10.42 -16.63
CA GLU A 269 -14.87 -10.03 -15.74
C GLU A 269 -15.59 -11.27 -15.16
N ILE A 270 -15.82 -12.29 -15.99
CA ILE A 270 -16.48 -13.52 -15.56
C ILE A 270 -15.61 -14.28 -14.54
N GLU A 271 -14.31 -14.41 -14.77
CA GLU A 271 -13.39 -15.06 -13.82
C GLU A 271 -13.33 -14.32 -12.49
N TRP A 272 -13.30 -12.99 -12.52
CA TRP A 272 -13.32 -12.16 -11.32
C TRP A 272 -14.62 -12.38 -10.51
N VAL A 273 -15.77 -12.33 -11.19
CA VAL A 273 -17.08 -12.57 -10.55
C VAL A 273 -17.18 -13.99 -10.00
N LEU A 274 -16.69 -15.00 -10.71
CA LEU A 274 -16.67 -16.39 -10.23
C LEU A 274 -15.85 -16.53 -8.95
N ALA A 275 -14.68 -15.88 -8.90
CA ALA A 275 -13.85 -15.86 -7.71
C ALA A 275 -14.54 -15.19 -6.53
N ALA A 276 -15.23 -14.06 -6.76
CA ALA A 276 -15.94 -13.32 -5.73
C ALA A 276 -17.15 -14.08 -5.16
N ARG A 277 -17.86 -14.86 -6.00
CA ARG A 277 -19.11 -15.55 -5.64
C ARG A 277 -18.95 -16.80 -4.81
N CYS A 278 -17.78 -17.42 -4.77
CA CYS A 278 -17.57 -18.73 -4.16
C CYS A 278 -18.56 -19.83 -4.64
N GLY A 279 -19.12 -19.69 -5.85
CA GLY A 279 -20.06 -20.67 -6.41
C GLY A 279 -21.53 -20.51 -5.99
N ASP A 280 -21.93 -19.39 -5.38
CA ASP A 280 -23.35 -19.09 -5.09
C ASP A 280 -23.79 -17.68 -5.55
N ASN A 281 -25.05 -17.34 -5.25
CA ASN A 281 -25.66 -16.06 -5.64
C ASN A 281 -25.54 -14.98 -4.56
N ARG A 282 -24.48 -15.01 -3.73
CA ARG A 282 -24.23 -13.96 -2.73
C ARG A 282 -24.10 -12.56 -3.38
N PRO A 283 -24.54 -11.50 -2.68
CA PRO A 283 -24.40 -10.12 -3.16
C PRO A 283 -23.01 -9.53 -2.90
N TYR A 284 -22.30 -9.97 -1.86
CA TYR A 284 -20.95 -9.51 -1.50
C TYR A 284 -20.00 -10.70 -1.37
N PRO A 285 -18.66 -10.52 -1.51
CA PRO A 285 -17.71 -11.61 -1.37
C PRO A 285 -17.82 -12.39 -0.04
N TRP A 286 -18.20 -11.70 1.03
CA TRP A 286 -18.41 -12.27 2.37
C TRP A 286 -19.80 -12.87 2.62
N GLY A 287 -20.72 -12.80 1.65
CA GLY A 287 -22.12 -13.25 1.83
C GLY A 287 -23.11 -12.09 1.89
N THR A 288 -24.04 -12.14 2.85
CA THR A 288 -25.16 -11.17 2.99
C THR A 288 -25.09 -10.32 4.26
N GLN A 289 -24.15 -10.63 5.16
CA GLN A 289 -24.04 -10.00 6.48
C GLN A 289 -23.64 -8.52 6.39
N TRP A 290 -24.22 -7.71 7.29
CA TRP A 290 -23.87 -6.31 7.53
C TRP A 290 -23.78 -6.02 9.05
N PRO A 291 -22.81 -5.22 9.51
CA PRO A 291 -21.67 -4.66 8.77
C PRO A 291 -20.76 -5.76 8.18
N PRO A 292 -19.92 -5.46 7.17
CA PRO A 292 -19.04 -6.46 6.57
C PRO A 292 -18.13 -7.08 7.64
N PRO A 293 -17.85 -8.38 7.59
CA PRO A 293 -16.91 -9.00 8.54
C PRO A 293 -15.45 -8.64 8.26
N TYR A 294 -15.17 -8.12 7.06
CA TYR A 294 -13.86 -7.67 6.61
C TYR A 294 -13.99 -6.69 5.44
N GLY A 295 -12.90 -6.04 5.09
CA GLY A 295 -12.82 -5.06 4.00
C GLY A 295 -11.93 -3.88 4.41
N ASN A 296 -11.82 -2.90 3.53
CA ASN A 296 -11.14 -1.64 3.80
C ASN A 296 -12.04 -0.49 3.33
N PHE A 297 -12.81 0.09 4.26
CA PHE A 297 -13.87 1.10 4.09
C PHE A 297 -14.13 1.92 5.37
N SER A 298 -13.12 2.09 6.25
CA SER A 298 -13.31 2.66 7.59
C SER A 298 -14.04 3.99 7.56
N ASP A 299 -14.99 4.15 8.49
CA ASP A 299 -15.62 5.42 8.78
C ASP A 299 -15.01 6.08 10.03
N LEU A 300 -14.77 5.31 11.08
CA LEU A 300 -14.38 5.85 12.39
C LEU A 300 -12.92 6.31 12.43
N SER A 301 -11.96 5.48 12.00
CA SER A 301 -10.54 5.88 11.95
C SER A 301 -10.28 6.96 10.90
N ALA A 302 -11.01 6.91 9.79
CA ALA A 302 -10.88 7.89 8.72
C ALA A 302 -11.49 9.25 9.10
N ARG A 303 -12.68 9.30 9.72
CA ARG A 303 -13.29 10.57 10.18
C ARG A 303 -12.51 11.27 11.28
N GLN A 304 -11.75 10.54 12.09
CA GLN A 304 -10.83 11.14 13.07
C GLN A 304 -9.73 11.96 12.40
N LYS A 305 -9.33 11.60 11.17
CA LYS A 305 -8.28 12.30 10.41
C LYS A 305 -8.85 13.23 9.32
N LEU A 306 -9.99 12.87 8.73
CA LEU A 306 -10.63 13.52 7.58
C LEU A 306 -12.14 13.68 7.86
N SER A 307 -12.55 14.83 8.38
CA SER A 307 -13.93 15.06 8.84
C SER A 307 -15.02 14.92 7.77
N PHE A 308 -14.64 15.02 6.48
CA PHE A 308 -15.54 14.87 5.33
C PHE A 308 -15.62 13.43 4.79
N TRP A 309 -14.88 12.49 5.40
CA TRP A 309 -14.78 11.12 4.95
C TRP A 309 -16.12 10.37 5.03
N ARG A 310 -16.42 9.61 3.99
CA ARG A 310 -17.57 8.73 3.88
C ARG A 310 -17.07 7.29 3.95
N GLY A 311 -17.24 6.64 5.09
CA GLY A 311 -17.06 5.19 5.21
C GLY A 311 -18.37 4.49 5.55
N ILE A 312 -18.31 3.19 5.81
CA ILE A 312 -19.47 2.46 6.33
C ILE A 312 -19.70 2.90 7.79
N SER A 313 -20.83 3.54 8.06
CA SER A 313 -21.18 4.01 9.42
C SER A 313 -21.01 2.92 10.48
N GLY A 314 -20.21 3.20 11.50
CA GLY A 314 -19.91 2.28 12.60
C GLY A 314 -18.90 1.17 12.26
N TYR A 315 -18.26 1.24 11.08
CA TYR A 315 -17.20 0.33 10.68
C TYR A 315 -15.82 0.94 10.92
N ASP A 316 -14.92 0.15 11.49
CA ASP A 316 -13.53 0.53 11.69
C ASP A 316 -12.60 -0.65 11.40
N ASP A 317 -11.92 -0.60 10.27
CA ASP A 317 -10.86 -1.54 9.91
C ASP A 317 -9.46 -1.04 10.31
N GLY A 318 -9.35 0.19 10.83
CA GLY A 318 -8.09 0.81 11.25
C GLY A 318 -7.27 1.43 10.11
N PHE A 319 -7.78 1.48 8.88
CA PHE A 319 -7.09 2.03 7.71
C PHE A 319 -7.84 3.24 7.14
N VAL A 320 -7.10 4.29 6.78
CA VAL A 320 -7.62 5.52 6.13
C VAL A 320 -7.37 5.51 4.62
N VAL A 321 -6.45 4.67 4.15
CA VAL A 321 -6.20 4.40 2.72
C VAL A 321 -6.06 2.89 2.49
N SER A 322 -5.52 2.46 1.35
CA SER A 322 -5.20 1.06 1.09
C SER A 322 -4.45 0.37 2.25
N CYS A 323 -4.83 -0.87 2.55
CA CYS A 323 -4.24 -1.71 3.57
C CYS A 323 -3.36 -2.81 2.93
N PRO A 324 -2.47 -3.47 3.70
CA PRO A 324 -1.76 -4.65 3.20
C PRO A 324 -2.75 -5.69 2.67
N VAL A 325 -2.45 -6.33 1.53
CA VAL A 325 -3.39 -7.23 0.82
C VAL A 325 -3.89 -8.40 1.68
N GLN A 326 -3.15 -8.79 2.71
CA GLN A 326 -3.53 -9.85 3.65
C GLN A 326 -4.53 -9.38 4.72
N MET A 327 -4.68 -8.06 4.90
CA MET A 327 -5.53 -7.43 5.91
C MET A 327 -6.90 -7.02 5.35
N SER A 328 -7.11 -7.07 4.03
CA SER A 328 -8.40 -6.76 3.40
C SER A 328 -9.50 -7.79 3.71
N GLY A 329 -9.12 -8.93 4.30
CA GLY A 329 -9.98 -10.11 4.51
C GLY A 329 -10.19 -10.95 3.28
N ALA A 330 -10.57 -12.21 3.51
CA ALA A 330 -10.71 -13.25 2.49
C ALA A 330 -12.12 -13.83 2.44
N ASN A 331 -12.54 -14.21 1.24
CA ASN A 331 -13.75 -15.01 1.06
C ASN A 331 -13.51 -16.49 1.41
N GLU A 332 -14.54 -17.33 1.27
CA GLU A 332 -14.47 -18.77 1.56
C GLU A 332 -13.44 -19.55 0.73
N MET A 333 -12.99 -19.02 -0.42
CA MET A 333 -11.93 -19.60 -1.24
C MET A 333 -10.53 -19.17 -0.81
N GLY A 334 -10.41 -18.32 0.22
CA GLY A 334 -9.14 -17.77 0.67
C GLY A 334 -8.58 -16.68 -0.24
N ILE A 335 -9.43 -16.03 -1.04
CA ILE A 335 -9.08 -14.95 -1.95
C ILE A 335 -9.38 -13.61 -1.27
N TYR A 336 -8.38 -12.73 -1.23
CA TYR A 336 -8.39 -11.44 -0.57
C TYR A 336 -8.68 -10.30 -1.55
N GLY A 337 -9.02 -9.11 -1.04
CA GLY A 337 -9.14 -7.87 -1.81
C GLY A 337 -10.36 -7.79 -2.73
N LEU A 338 -11.31 -8.73 -2.65
CA LEU A 338 -12.42 -8.81 -3.60
C LEU A 338 -13.56 -7.81 -3.34
N ALA A 339 -13.52 -7.13 -2.19
CA ALA A 339 -14.39 -5.99 -1.92
C ALA A 339 -13.61 -4.96 -1.12
N GLY A 340 -13.38 -3.81 -1.74
CA GLY A 340 -12.63 -2.70 -1.18
C GLY A 340 -11.16 -2.82 -1.38
N ASN A 341 -10.43 -2.07 -0.55
CA ASN A 341 -9.01 -1.83 -0.75
C ASN A 341 -8.79 -1.09 -2.07
N VAL A 342 -8.79 -1.73 -3.23
CA VAL A 342 -8.67 -1.06 -4.53
C VAL A 342 -9.61 -1.67 -5.56
N TRP A 343 -10.09 -0.84 -6.47
CA TRP A 343 -10.68 -1.33 -7.71
C TRP A 343 -9.67 -2.15 -8.49
N GLU A 344 -10.15 -3.11 -9.28
CA GLU A 344 -9.27 -3.99 -10.04
C GLU A 344 -9.60 -4.02 -11.52
N TRP A 345 -8.59 -3.79 -12.35
CA TRP A 345 -8.70 -3.93 -13.80
C TRP A 345 -9.05 -5.36 -14.23
N CYS A 346 -10.02 -5.48 -15.14
CA CYS A 346 -10.31 -6.69 -15.90
C CYS A 346 -9.90 -6.54 -17.37
N ASP A 347 -9.76 -7.67 -18.09
CA ASP A 347 -9.40 -7.70 -19.51
C ASP A 347 -10.55 -7.30 -20.43
N ASP A 348 -11.79 -7.30 -19.96
CA ASP A 348 -12.98 -7.02 -20.78
C ASP A 348 -13.10 -5.54 -21.15
N TRP A 349 -13.69 -5.29 -22.32
CA TRP A 349 -14.18 -3.96 -22.68
C TRP A 349 -15.55 -3.75 -22.03
N PHE A 350 -15.73 -2.59 -21.40
CA PHE A 350 -17.00 -2.22 -20.80
C PHE A 350 -18.05 -1.91 -21.87
N ASP A 351 -17.62 -1.27 -22.96
CA ASP A 351 -18.47 -0.80 -24.06
C ASP A 351 -18.06 -1.40 -25.42
N THR A 352 -19.01 -1.46 -26.35
CA THR A 352 -18.79 -2.01 -27.70
C THR A 352 -17.82 -1.19 -28.55
N LYS A 353 -17.66 0.11 -28.26
CA LYS A 353 -16.72 0.99 -28.95
C LYS A 353 -15.28 0.83 -28.44
N LYS A 354 -15.06 0.00 -27.41
CA LYS A 354 -13.74 -0.25 -26.81
C LYS A 354 -13.09 1.05 -26.30
N THR A 355 -13.90 1.85 -25.61
CA THR A 355 -13.47 3.12 -25.02
C THR A 355 -13.03 2.93 -23.57
N TYR A 356 -13.73 2.05 -22.84
CA TYR A 356 -13.55 1.85 -21.41
C TYR A 356 -13.28 0.39 -21.09
N ARG A 357 -12.38 0.15 -20.13
CA ARG A 357 -12.12 -1.17 -19.56
C ARG A 357 -12.95 -1.36 -18.31
N VAL A 358 -13.29 -2.61 -18.03
CA VAL A 358 -14.05 -2.99 -16.82
C VAL A 358 -13.13 -2.92 -15.60
N ARG A 359 -13.70 -2.46 -14.48
CA ARG A 359 -13.13 -2.63 -13.14
C ARG A 359 -14.18 -3.14 -12.15
N HIS A 360 -13.72 -3.90 -11.15
CA HIS A 360 -14.57 -4.51 -10.12
C HIS A 360 -13.99 -4.28 -8.72
N GLY A 361 -14.80 -4.53 -7.69
CA GLY A 361 -14.33 -4.66 -6.30
C GLY A 361 -14.61 -3.47 -5.37
N GLY A 362 -14.77 -2.23 -5.88
CA GLY A 362 -14.80 -1.07 -4.99
C GLY A 362 -13.43 -0.78 -4.38
N SER A 363 -13.33 0.23 -3.51
CA SER A 363 -12.04 0.72 -2.99
C SER A 363 -12.14 1.32 -1.59
N TRP A 364 -10.98 1.69 -1.03
CA TRP A 364 -10.84 2.29 0.30
C TRP A 364 -11.60 3.62 0.45
N ASP A 365 -11.69 4.43 -0.60
CA ASP A 365 -12.41 5.71 -0.67
C ASP A 365 -13.93 5.57 -0.85
N PHE A 366 -14.48 4.50 -0.27
CA PHE A 366 -15.90 4.09 -0.24
C PHE A 366 -16.90 5.19 -0.63
N ASP A 367 -17.57 5.02 -1.78
CA ASP A 367 -18.63 5.92 -2.23
C ASP A 367 -20.00 5.50 -1.66
N ASP A 368 -20.41 4.27 -1.95
CA ASP A 368 -21.67 3.69 -1.46
C ASP A 368 -21.61 2.17 -1.30
N ARG A 369 -22.63 1.59 -0.65
CA ARG A 369 -22.74 0.13 -0.44
C ARG A 369 -22.87 -0.66 -1.74
N SER A 370 -23.42 -0.06 -2.78
CA SER A 370 -23.60 -0.72 -4.07
C SER A 370 -22.26 -0.97 -4.75
N SER A 371 -21.26 -0.10 -4.56
CA SER A 371 -19.89 -0.26 -5.08
C SER A 371 -19.20 -1.55 -4.63
N LEU A 372 -19.63 -2.14 -3.51
CA LEU A 372 -19.02 -3.34 -2.92
C LEU A 372 -19.68 -4.64 -3.37
N ARG A 373 -20.79 -4.54 -4.11
CA ARG A 373 -21.50 -5.72 -4.59
C ARG A 373 -20.71 -6.38 -5.69
N ILE A 374 -20.79 -7.71 -5.76
CA ILE A 374 -20.12 -8.51 -6.79
C ILE A 374 -20.63 -8.16 -8.20
N ASP A 375 -21.90 -7.76 -8.32
CA ASP A 375 -22.51 -7.36 -9.59
C ASP A 375 -22.28 -5.88 -9.94
N CYS A 376 -21.58 -5.13 -9.07
CA CYS A 376 -21.26 -3.74 -9.35
C CYS A 376 -20.08 -3.66 -10.32
N ARG A 377 -20.39 -3.17 -11.53
CA ARG A 377 -19.43 -3.06 -12.62
C ARG A 377 -19.02 -1.60 -12.80
N GLY A 378 -17.77 -1.30 -12.46
CA GLY A 378 -17.14 -0.02 -12.74
C GLY A 378 -16.47 0.01 -14.12
N PHE A 379 -16.09 1.21 -14.56
CA PHE A 379 -15.36 1.39 -15.81
C PHE A 379 -14.42 2.58 -15.75
N ASP A 380 -13.36 2.52 -16.54
CA ASP A 380 -12.43 3.63 -16.75
C ASP A 380 -11.74 3.57 -18.10
N ARG A 381 -11.14 4.68 -18.53
CA ARG A 381 -10.31 4.68 -19.74
C ARG A 381 -9.07 3.82 -19.49
N PRO A 382 -8.58 3.06 -20.48
CA PRO A 382 -7.44 2.16 -20.26
C PRO A 382 -6.14 2.89 -19.90
N GLN A 383 -6.02 4.20 -20.13
CA GLN A 383 -4.90 5.04 -19.72
C GLN A 383 -5.04 5.62 -18.30
N THR A 384 -6.23 5.55 -17.69
CA THR A 384 -6.50 6.09 -16.34
C THR A 384 -5.53 5.49 -15.34
N ARG A 385 -5.00 6.33 -14.45
CA ARG A 385 -4.21 5.95 -13.28
C ARG A 385 -4.82 6.65 -12.08
N ASP A 386 -5.12 5.87 -11.05
CA ASP A 386 -5.85 6.36 -9.88
C ASP A 386 -5.28 5.71 -8.61
N GLU A 387 -5.39 6.39 -7.47
CA GLU A 387 -4.85 5.97 -6.17
C GLU A 387 -5.68 4.87 -5.48
N ALA A 388 -6.87 4.59 -6.02
CA ALA A 388 -7.80 3.56 -5.61
C ALA A 388 -7.98 2.47 -6.68
N LEU A 389 -7.11 2.41 -7.70
CA LEU A 389 -7.20 1.48 -8.82
C LEU A 389 -5.92 0.67 -9.04
N GLY A 390 -6.01 -0.63 -8.80
CA GLY A 390 -4.97 -1.63 -8.98
C GLY A 390 -5.43 -2.78 -9.88
N PHE A 391 -4.88 -3.97 -9.66
CA PHE A 391 -5.24 -5.16 -10.41
C PHE A 391 -4.76 -6.45 -9.72
N ARG A 392 -5.30 -7.58 -10.16
CA ARG A 392 -4.78 -8.93 -9.87
C ARG A 392 -4.43 -9.67 -11.15
N VAL A 393 -3.73 -10.80 -11.03
CA VAL A 393 -3.29 -11.62 -12.16
C VAL A 393 -4.00 -12.97 -12.15
N VAL A 394 -4.29 -13.51 -13.32
CA VAL A 394 -4.75 -14.88 -13.56
C VAL A 394 -3.68 -15.65 -14.32
N VAL A 395 -3.51 -16.93 -13.97
CA VAL A 395 -2.82 -17.94 -14.78
C VAL A 395 -3.90 -18.81 -15.42
N GLY A 396 -4.13 -18.62 -16.72
CA GLY A 396 -5.22 -19.26 -17.45
C GLY A 396 -4.80 -19.61 -18.87
N LEU A 397 -5.71 -20.22 -19.64
CA LEU A 397 -5.53 -20.30 -21.09
C LEU A 397 -5.50 -18.86 -21.69
N PRO A 398 -4.79 -18.67 -22.82
CA PRO A 398 -4.60 -17.37 -23.45
C PRO A 398 -5.89 -16.61 -23.75
#